data_AF-A0AAD2CJJ8-F1
#
_entry.id   AF-A0AAD2CJJ8-F1
#
_cell.length_a   1.000
_cell.length_b   1.000
_cell.length_c   1.000
_cell.angle_alpha   90.00
_cell.angle_beta   90.00
_cell.angle_gamma   90.00
#
_symmetry.space_group_name_H-M   'P 1'
#
loop_
_entity.id
_entity.type
_entity.pdbx_description
1 polymer ?
#
loop_
_entity_poly.entity_id
_entity_poly.type
_entity_poly.pdbx_seq_one_letter_code
_entity_poly.pdbx_strand_id
1 'polypeptide(L)'
;GHGWQHYRDCRSSTRSIQWDYPRSTQLSGCKRPHNKHTDNGISFLPAPFWTQPLPADLCRATVHITPSPGTLALTGIGTASLQPHHDSQPSLLAAWMAASARVTEYVGWTREEIEIDGDKSLLAAALLEDRLCVISDGSYKLGLGTAAVQLLPRKGGTERIIVRCQTPGLTDDQSAYRSELIGLLAGIMVVDWLLDQWAPTLQSPPRVRIACDGFSALLNTFGDNRVTPQQAQFDLVSSIWEALARSRASWEPSHVYGQLDTATSFLCLSWWSKRNVEVDAWAVAYRHQLEASHRLIAPNARFFTELAALYIGDVKQSRLNPEQVKERAACSTQAMARAADDYTGGRAGDRLDQSGLRHELPSGRCPMLDHKACRGYVWCREVQSPVGFRRLSCMSLLRQV
;
A
#
# COMPACT_ATOMS: atom_id res chain seq x y z
N GLY A 1 -47.20 26.46 -10.24
CA GLY A 1 -46.88 25.35 -11.15
C GLY A 1 -45.38 25.26 -11.26
N HIS A 2 -44.83 24.12 -10.83
CA HIS A 2 -43.54 23.46 -11.15
C HIS A 2 -42.27 24.35 -11.23
N GLY A 3 -41.19 24.17 -10.46
CA GLY A 3 -40.70 23.06 -9.64
C GLY A 3 -39.32 22.61 -10.14
N TRP A 4 -38.26 22.76 -9.32
CA TRP A 4 -36.95 22.06 -9.37
C TRP A 4 -36.28 22.25 -8.00
N GLN A 5 -36.54 21.36 -7.02
CA GLN A 5 -35.78 20.18 -6.63
C GLN A 5 -34.41 20.46 -5.97
N HIS A 6 -34.40 20.12 -4.67
CA HIS A 6 -33.29 20.07 -3.73
C HIS A 6 -32.12 19.20 -4.19
N TYR A 7 -30.90 19.70 -4.02
CA TYR A 7 -29.74 18.87 -3.67
C TYR A 7 -29.33 19.22 -2.23
N ARG A 8 -29.53 18.27 -1.31
CA ARG A 8 -28.96 18.29 0.04
C ARG A 8 -27.54 17.76 -0.08
N ASP A 9 -26.55 18.62 0.11
CA ASP A 9 -25.17 18.17 0.27
C ASP A 9 -25.01 17.53 1.65
N CYS A 10 -24.55 16.28 1.64
CA CYS A 10 -24.22 15.51 2.83
C CYS A 10 -22.98 16.11 3.52
N ARG A 11 -23.14 16.34 4.82
CA ARG A 11 -22.15 16.81 5.79
C ARG A 11 -20.75 16.25 5.53
N SER A 12 -19.80 17.15 5.29
CA SER A 12 -18.38 16.93 5.53
C SER A 12 -18.15 16.71 7.03
N SER A 13 -17.80 15.47 7.42
CA SER A 13 -17.22 15.23 8.75
C SER A 13 -15.74 15.64 8.71
N THR A 14 -15.44 16.84 9.19
CA THR A 14 -14.07 17.26 9.52
C THR A 14 -13.53 16.32 10.61
N ARG A 15 -12.54 15.48 10.27
CA ARG A 15 -11.80 14.67 11.24
C ARG A 15 -10.69 15.53 11.84
N SER A 16 -10.94 16.13 12.99
CA SER A 16 -9.85 16.68 13.81
C SER A 16 -9.07 15.52 14.42
N ILE A 17 -7.82 15.33 14.00
CA ILE A 17 -6.89 14.39 14.63
C ILE A 17 -6.28 15.12 15.84
N GLN A 18 -6.75 14.79 17.04
CA GLN A 18 -6.21 15.30 18.28
C GLN A 18 -5.03 14.42 18.72
N TRP A 19 -3.81 14.97 18.66
CA TRP A 19 -2.60 14.31 19.15
C TRP A 19 -2.46 14.58 20.65
N ASP A 20 -2.78 13.59 21.48
CA ASP A 20 -2.54 13.67 22.92
C ASP A 20 -1.06 13.42 23.23
N TYR A 21 -0.31 14.50 23.43
CA TYR A 21 1.04 14.46 23.99
C TYR A 21 0.98 14.34 25.52
N PRO A 22 1.51 13.28 26.16
CA PRO A 22 1.71 13.29 27.60
C PRO A 22 2.84 14.27 27.94
N ARG A 23 2.54 15.30 28.75
CA ARG A 23 3.57 16.13 29.38
C ARG A 23 4.46 15.24 30.25
N SER A 24 5.77 15.39 30.11
CA SER A 24 6.77 14.73 30.95
C SER A 24 6.56 15.14 32.42
N THR A 25 5.99 14.27 33.22
CA THR A 25 6.09 14.33 34.68
C THR A 25 6.89 13.14 35.17
N GLN A 26 7.97 13.46 35.90
CA GLN A 26 8.88 12.54 36.57
C GLN A 26 8.13 11.42 37.30
N LEU A 27 8.47 10.17 36.99
CA LEU A 27 7.99 9.00 37.74
C LEU A 27 9.12 8.46 38.61
N SER A 28 9.12 8.91 39.87
CA SER A 28 9.77 8.25 40.99
C SER A 28 8.92 7.06 41.47
N GLY A 29 9.58 5.95 41.78
CA GLY A 29 9.11 4.99 42.79
C GLY A 29 8.12 3.92 42.31
N CYS A 30 8.64 2.72 42.03
CA CYS A 30 7.85 1.53 41.78
C CYS A 30 7.25 1.02 43.11
N LYS A 31 5.93 1.18 43.31
CA LYS A 31 5.16 0.47 44.35
C LYS A 31 3.95 -0.22 43.71
N ARG A 32 3.87 -1.54 43.92
CA ARG A 32 2.70 -2.37 43.58
C ARG A 32 1.49 -1.95 44.42
N PRO A 33 0.25 -2.07 43.90
CA PRO A 33 -0.89 -2.30 44.76
C PRO A 33 -1.54 -3.67 44.52
N HIS A 34 -2.02 -4.19 45.64
CA HIS A 34 -2.77 -5.42 45.84
C HIS A 34 -4.17 -5.42 45.19
N ASN A 35 -4.63 -6.64 44.91
CA ASN A 35 -6.02 -7.05 44.63
C ASN A 35 -7.08 -6.34 45.46
N LYS A 36 -8.19 -5.95 44.81
CA LYS A 36 -9.55 -6.06 45.36
C LYS A 36 -10.57 -6.41 44.26
N HIS A 37 -11.57 -7.14 44.72
CA HIS A 37 -12.64 -7.88 44.04
C HIS A 37 -13.74 -7.03 43.39
N THR A 38 -14.57 -7.76 42.61
CA THR A 38 -15.98 -7.59 42.21
C THR A 38 -16.32 -6.61 41.08
N ASP A 39 -16.85 -7.13 39.96
CA ASP A 39 -18.30 -7.18 39.77
C ASP A 39 -18.74 -8.15 38.65
N ASN A 40 -19.75 -8.96 38.96
CA ASN A 40 -20.39 -9.92 38.07
C ASN A 40 -21.44 -9.21 37.20
N GLY A 41 -21.09 -8.94 35.94
CA GLY A 41 -22.04 -8.57 34.88
C GLY A 41 -22.08 -9.67 33.83
N ILE A 42 -22.93 -10.69 34.02
CA ILE A 42 -23.21 -11.69 32.99
C ILE A 42 -24.02 -11.01 31.89
N SER A 43 -23.32 -10.52 30.87
CA SER A 43 -23.92 -10.14 29.60
C SER A 43 -24.04 -11.39 28.74
N PHE A 44 -25.27 -11.80 28.45
CA PHE A 44 -25.56 -12.87 27.50
C PHE A 44 -25.28 -12.34 26.09
N LEU A 45 -24.09 -12.59 25.57
CA LEU A 45 -23.83 -12.59 24.13
C LEU A 45 -24.24 -13.95 23.57
N PRO A 46 -24.86 -14.04 22.37
CA PRO A 46 -25.13 -15.33 21.75
C PRO A 46 -23.78 -15.94 21.35
N ALA A 47 -23.33 -16.93 22.12
CA ALA A 47 -22.21 -17.77 21.71
C ALA A 47 -22.55 -18.43 20.37
N PRO A 48 -21.59 -18.64 19.46
CA PRO A 48 -21.78 -19.60 18.39
C PRO A 48 -22.02 -20.96 19.05
N PHE A 49 -23.27 -21.45 18.98
CA PHE A 49 -23.75 -22.64 19.67
C PHE A 49 -23.10 -23.97 19.22
N TRP A 50 -22.12 -23.91 18.31
CA TRP A 50 -21.57 -25.07 17.64
C TRP A 50 -20.05 -25.02 17.63
N THR A 51 -19.43 -25.75 18.55
CA THR A 51 -17.97 -26.00 18.63
C THR A 51 -17.58 -27.39 18.13
N GLN A 52 -18.53 -28.15 17.58
CA GLN A 52 -18.28 -29.47 17.02
C GLN A 52 -18.39 -29.44 15.49
N PRO A 53 -17.59 -30.27 14.78
CA PRO A 53 -17.78 -30.48 13.36
C PRO A 53 -19.21 -30.96 13.10
N LEU A 54 -19.84 -30.33 12.13
CA LEU A 54 -21.19 -30.65 11.69
C LEU A 54 -21.26 -32.12 11.18
N PRO A 55 -22.31 -32.89 11.53
CA PRO A 55 -22.48 -34.25 11.03
C PRO A 55 -22.46 -34.32 9.49
N ALA A 56 -21.81 -35.36 8.95
CA ALA A 56 -21.61 -35.51 7.50
C ALA A 56 -22.91 -35.77 6.72
N ASP A 57 -23.99 -36.11 7.41
CA ASP A 57 -25.32 -36.44 6.86
C ASP A 57 -26.31 -35.26 6.90
N LEU A 58 -25.83 -34.03 7.15
CA LEU A 58 -26.68 -32.86 7.16
C LEU A 58 -27.38 -32.61 5.83
N CYS A 59 -28.71 -32.56 5.90
CA CYS A 59 -29.57 -32.17 4.79
C CYS A 59 -29.97 -30.70 4.92
N ARG A 60 -30.11 -30.01 3.78
CA ARG A 60 -30.68 -28.67 3.76
C ARG A 60 -32.17 -28.75 4.07
N ALA A 61 -32.62 -27.99 5.06
CA ALA A 61 -34.04 -27.81 5.36
C ALA A 61 -34.52 -26.43 4.88
N THR A 62 -35.69 -26.39 4.26
CA THR A 62 -36.43 -25.14 4.05
C THR A 62 -37.53 -25.07 5.09
N VAL A 63 -37.54 -24.00 5.89
CA VAL A 63 -38.54 -23.79 6.94
C VAL A 63 -39.38 -22.57 6.59
N HIS A 64 -40.69 -22.71 6.72
CA HIS A 64 -41.63 -21.60 6.65
C HIS A 64 -42.07 -21.27 8.06
N ILE A 65 -41.79 -20.05 8.51
CA ILE A 65 -42.16 -19.57 9.84
C ILE A 65 -43.43 -18.74 9.69
N THR A 66 -44.51 -19.21 10.32
CA THR A 66 -45.78 -18.49 10.30
C THR A 66 -45.82 -17.54 11.52
N PRO A 67 -46.02 -16.22 11.34
CA PRO A 67 -45.90 -15.25 12.43
C PRO A 67 -46.91 -15.45 13.59
N SER A 68 -48.05 -16.09 13.35
CA SER A 68 -49.01 -16.47 14.39
C SER A 68 -49.92 -17.60 13.87
N PRO A 69 -50.06 -18.74 14.56
CA PRO A 69 -49.57 -19.06 15.90
C PRO A 69 -48.17 -19.70 15.81
N GLY A 70 -47.09 -18.90 15.80
CA GLY A 70 -45.68 -19.32 15.98
C GLY A 70 -45.28 -20.69 15.45
N THR A 71 -45.77 -21.09 14.27
CA THR A 71 -45.65 -22.46 13.79
C THR A 71 -44.56 -22.51 12.75
N LEU A 72 -43.56 -23.36 13.02
CA LEU A 72 -42.46 -23.66 12.12
C LEU A 72 -42.85 -24.88 11.30
N ALA A 73 -43.06 -24.69 10.00
CA ALA A 73 -43.35 -25.78 9.07
C ALA A 73 -42.10 -26.10 8.26
N LEU A 74 -41.66 -27.35 8.30
CA LEU A 74 -40.65 -27.85 7.39
C LEU A 74 -41.29 -28.02 6.01
N THR A 75 -40.88 -27.20 5.04
CA THR A 75 -41.48 -27.16 3.69
C THR A 75 -40.64 -27.88 2.64
N GLY A 76 -39.42 -28.29 2.97
CA GLY A 76 -38.61 -29.12 2.10
C GLY A 76 -37.36 -29.65 2.80
N ILE A 77 -36.98 -30.87 2.43
CA ILE A 77 -35.69 -31.48 2.74
C ILE A 77 -34.98 -31.69 1.42
N GLY A 78 -33.80 -31.10 1.26
CA GLY A 78 -32.95 -31.29 0.10
C GLY A 78 -31.63 -31.89 0.52
N THR A 79 -31.09 -32.79 -0.30
CA THR A 79 -29.66 -33.10 -0.24
C THR A 79 -28.92 -31.83 -0.63
N ALA A 80 -28.09 -31.32 0.27
CA ALA A 80 -27.08 -30.37 -0.16
C ALA A 80 -26.18 -31.14 -1.12
N SER A 81 -26.27 -30.87 -2.42
CA SER A 81 -25.13 -31.16 -3.27
C SER A 81 -24.02 -30.29 -2.69
N LEU A 82 -23.15 -30.92 -1.89
CA LEU A 82 -21.81 -30.43 -1.70
C LEU A 82 -21.25 -30.37 -3.12
N GLN A 83 -21.45 -29.24 -3.80
CA GLN A 83 -20.48 -28.82 -4.78
C GLN A 83 -19.15 -29.01 -4.06
N PRO A 84 -18.16 -29.70 -4.66
CA PRO A 84 -16.84 -29.75 -4.07
C PRO A 84 -16.46 -28.30 -3.83
N HIS A 85 -16.53 -27.86 -2.57
CA HIS A 85 -15.90 -26.64 -2.16
C HIS A 85 -14.45 -26.91 -2.54
N HIS A 86 -13.94 -26.15 -3.49
CA HIS A 86 -12.50 -26.04 -3.58
C HIS A 86 -12.09 -25.52 -2.21
N ASP A 87 -11.63 -26.43 -1.34
CA ASP A 87 -11.00 -26.18 -0.05
C ASP A 87 -9.65 -25.48 -0.28
N SER A 88 -9.64 -24.40 -1.05
CA SER A 88 -8.61 -23.39 -0.88
C SER A 88 -8.96 -22.66 0.41
N GLN A 89 -8.51 -23.20 1.55
CA GLN A 89 -8.48 -22.43 2.79
C GLN A 89 -7.91 -21.04 2.48
N PRO A 90 -8.54 -19.96 2.96
CA PRO A 90 -8.03 -18.62 2.74
C PRO A 90 -6.58 -18.54 3.20
N SER A 91 -5.70 -18.13 2.30
CA SER A 91 -4.26 -18.16 2.54
C SER A 91 -3.63 -16.85 2.11
N LEU A 92 -3.29 -16.03 3.10
CA LEU A 92 -2.52 -14.81 2.95
C LEU A 92 -1.23 -15.06 2.16
N LEU A 93 -0.56 -16.18 2.44
CA LEU A 93 0.68 -16.55 1.75
C LEU A 93 0.41 -16.90 0.28
N ALA A 94 -0.69 -17.61 -0.03
CA ALA A 94 -1.05 -17.89 -1.42
C ALA A 94 -1.44 -16.62 -2.18
N ALA A 95 -2.20 -15.73 -1.55
CA ALA A 95 -2.55 -14.42 -2.12
C ALA A 95 -1.30 -13.56 -2.36
N TRP A 96 -0.36 -13.56 -1.42
CA TRP A 96 0.94 -12.89 -1.58
C TRP A 96 1.76 -13.51 -2.71
N MET A 97 1.91 -14.84 -2.78
CA MET A 97 2.63 -15.52 -3.86
C MET A 97 2.01 -15.21 -5.23
N ALA A 98 0.68 -15.21 -5.32
CA ALA A 98 -0.03 -14.84 -6.55
C ALA A 98 0.18 -13.37 -6.93
N ALA A 99 0.32 -12.46 -5.96
CA ALA A 99 0.69 -11.07 -6.22
C ALA A 99 2.15 -10.95 -6.67
N SER A 100 3.08 -11.66 -6.02
CA SER A 100 4.50 -11.71 -6.36
C SER A 100 4.75 -12.25 -7.76
N ALA A 101 3.97 -13.24 -8.19
CA ALA A 101 4.03 -13.78 -9.55
C ALA A 101 3.61 -12.77 -10.65
N ARG A 102 2.93 -11.67 -10.29
CA ARG A 102 2.55 -10.59 -11.22
C ARG A 102 3.57 -9.46 -11.29
N VAL A 103 4.60 -9.48 -10.44
CA VAL A 103 5.64 -8.45 -10.43
C VAL A 103 6.53 -8.59 -11.65
N THR A 104 6.80 -7.46 -12.27
CA THR A 104 7.79 -7.28 -13.33
C THR A 104 8.70 -6.13 -12.94
N GLU A 105 9.78 -5.90 -13.69
CA GLU A 105 10.68 -4.76 -13.47
C GLU A 105 9.95 -3.38 -13.52
N TYR A 106 8.81 -3.29 -14.21
CA TYR A 106 8.06 -2.05 -14.39
C TYR A 106 6.75 -1.99 -13.60
N VAL A 107 6.20 -3.13 -13.19
CA VAL A 107 4.84 -3.22 -12.65
C VAL A 107 4.80 -4.10 -11.42
N GLY A 108 4.20 -3.57 -10.37
CA GLY A 108 3.99 -4.28 -9.12
C GLY A 108 5.20 -4.16 -8.23
N TRP A 109 4.98 -3.70 -7.00
CA TRP A 109 5.92 -3.88 -5.92
C TRP A 109 5.30 -4.90 -4.97
N THR A 110 6.04 -5.98 -4.67
CA THR A 110 5.67 -6.92 -3.61
C THR A 110 6.73 -6.97 -2.55
N ARG A 111 6.24 -7.07 -1.31
CA ARG A 111 7.05 -7.34 -0.12
C ARG A 111 7.86 -8.61 -0.33
N GLU A 112 9.06 -8.64 0.23
CA GLU A 112 10.04 -9.69 -0.10
C GLU A 112 9.95 -10.88 0.85
N GLU A 113 9.61 -10.63 2.13
CA GLU A 113 9.44 -11.70 3.10
C GLU A 113 8.17 -11.48 3.94
N ILE A 114 7.33 -12.52 4.01
CA ILE A 114 6.18 -12.60 4.90
C ILE A 114 6.30 -13.87 5.74
N GLU A 115 6.25 -13.68 7.04
CA GLU A 115 6.32 -14.74 8.04
C GLU A 115 5.04 -14.70 8.86
N ILE A 116 4.46 -15.87 9.13
CA ILE A 116 3.25 -16.00 9.93
C ILE A 116 3.61 -16.90 11.10
N ASP A 117 3.66 -16.31 12.28
CA ASP A 117 3.92 -16.98 13.55
C ASP A 117 2.58 -17.16 14.28
N GLY A 118 2.15 -18.40 14.46
CA GLY A 118 0.88 -18.74 15.10
C GLY A 118 -0.33 -18.89 14.16
N ASP A 119 -1.54 -18.85 14.74
CA ASP A 119 -2.79 -19.14 14.05
C ASP A 119 -3.37 -17.90 13.33
N LYS A 120 -3.54 -18.03 12.01
CA LYS A 120 -4.12 -17.00 11.13
C LYS A 120 -5.57 -16.68 11.48
N SER A 121 -6.32 -17.67 11.95
CA SER A 121 -7.73 -17.49 12.33
C SER A 121 -7.87 -16.56 13.54
N LEU A 122 -6.92 -16.59 14.48
CA LEU A 122 -6.88 -15.70 15.64
C LEU A 122 -6.54 -14.26 15.25
N LEU A 123 -5.68 -14.08 14.24
CA LEU A 123 -5.40 -12.75 13.66
C LEU A 123 -6.63 -12.20 12.92
N ALA A 124 -7.33 -13.03 12.16
CA ALA A 124 -8.58 -12.65 11.50
C ALA A 124 -9.66 -12.31 12.54
N ALA A 125 -9.80 -13.09 13.61
CA ALA A 125 -10.72 -12.78 14.71
C ALA A 125 -10.36 -11.45 15.39
N ALA A 126 -9.07 -11.22 15.68
CA ALA A 126 -8.61 -9.96 16.26
C ALA A 126 -8.90 -8.75 15.34
N LEU A 127 -8.84 -8.94 14.03
CA LEU A 127 -9.22 -7.92 13.05
C LEU A 127 -10.72 -7.61 13.11
N LEU A 128 -11.56 -8.65 13.11
CA LEU A 128 -13.02 -8.51 13.17
C LEU A 128 -13.52 -7.93 14.51
N GLU A 129 -12.73 -8.06 15.57
CA GLU A 129 -13.02 -7.54 16.91
C GLU A 129 -12.36 -6.18 17.20
N ASP A 130 -11.80 -5.49 16.19
CA ASP A 130 -11.11 -4.20 16.34
C ASP A 130 -9.91 -4.21 17.32
N ARG A 131 -9.28 -5.38 17.47
CA ARG A 131 -8.12 -5.62 18.35
C ARG A 131 -6.80 -5.72 17.59
N LEU A 132 -6.82 -5.86 16.26
CA LEU A 132 -5.61 -5.93 15.45
C LEU A 132 -4.85 -4.60 15.47
N CYS A 133 -3.55 -4.70 15.73
CA CYS A 133 -2.62 -3.58 15.69
C CYS A 133 -1.53 -3.84 14.66
N VAL A 134 -1.09 -2.78 14.00
CA VAL A 134 0.01 -2.75 13.05
C VAL A 134 1.11 -1.89 13.64
N ILE A 135 2.34 -2.37 13.65
CA ILE A 135 3.52 -1.59 14.02
C ILE A 135 4.52 -1.68 12.87
N SER A 136 5.04 -0.54 12.43
CA SER A 136 5.98 -0.42 11.33
C SER A 136 7.13 0.48 11.72
N ASP A 137 8.33 0.18 11.21
CA ASP A 137 9.54 0.99 11.38
C ASP A 137 10.48 0.78 10.17
N GLY A 138 11.20 1.84 9.80
CA GLY A 138 12.08 1.92 8.64
C GLY A 138 13.55 2.11 9.03
N SER A 139 14.43 1.24 8.53
CA SER A 139 15.87 1.44 8.63
C SER A 139 16.43 2.04 7.34
N TYR A 140 17.40 2.95 7.47
CA TYR A 140 18.14 3.49 6.32
C TYR A 140 19.60 3.69 6.66
N LYS A 141 20.50 3.13 5.84
CA LYS A 141 21.94 3.35 5.96
C LYS A 141 22.63 3.11 4.61
N LEU A 142 23.60 3.96 4.27
CA LEU A 142 24.46 3.82 3.08
C LEU A 142 23.68 3.64 1.77
N GLY A 143 22.58 4.38 1.58
CA GLY A 143 21.79 4.29 0.35
C GLY A 143 20.90 3.04 0.26
N LEU A 144 20.77 2.24 1.33
CA LEU A 144 19.88 1.10 1.43
C LEU A 144 18.80 1.34 2.48
N GLY A 145 17.55 1.41 2.02
CA GLY A 145 16.37 1.48 2.87
C GLY A 145 15.70 0.13 3.04
N THR A 146 15.25 -0.19 4.25
CA THR A 146 14.43 -1.37 4.57
C THR A 146 13.33 -0.97 5.55
N ALA A 147 12.28 -1.78 5.63
CA ALA A 147 11.28 -1.66 6.68
C ALA A 147 10.85 -3.02 7.17
N ALA A 148 10.38 -3.05 8.42
CA ALA A 148 9.70 -4.19 8.99
C ALA A 148 8.33 -3.77 9.51
N VAL A 149 7.38 -4.69 9.41
CA VAL A 149 6.01 -4.50 9.88
C VAL A 149 5.57 -5.73 10.65
N GLN A 150 4.83 -5.52 11.72
CA GLN A 150 4.10 -6.59 12.37
C GLN A 150 2.62 -6.28 12.55
N LEU A 151 1.79 -7.30 12.32
CA LEU A 151 0.37 -7.30 12.62
C LEU A 151 0.15 -8.28 13.76
N LEU A 152 -0.47 -7.85 14.85
CA LEU A 152 -0.74 -8.71 16.00
C LEU A 152 -1.94 -8.21 16.84
N PRO A 153 -2.59 -9.09 17.64
CA PRO A 153 -3.63 -8.68 18.56
C PRO A 153 -3.06 -7.84 19.72
N ARG A 154 -3.74 -6.77 20.12
CA ARG A 154 -3.30 -5.95 21.28
C ARG A 154 -3.35 -6.70 22.60
N LYS A 155 -4.29 -7.63 22.74
CA LYS A 155 -4.52 -8.45 23.94
C LYS A 155 -4.94 -9.84 23.51
N GLY A 156 -4.51 -10.86 24.28
CA GLY A 156 -5.05 -12.22 24.20
C GLY A 156 -4.49 -13.09 23.08
N GLY A 157 -3.31 -12.76 22.54
CA GLY A 157 -2.66 -13.55 21.50
C GLY A 157 -1.18 -13.19 21.33
N THR A 158 -0.39 -14.15 20.86
CA THR A 158 1.02 -13.95 20.45
C THR A 158 1.21 -14.14 18.95
N GLU A 159 0.13 -14.48 18.25
CA GLU A 159 0.10 -14.68 16.81
C GLU A 159 0.45 -13.37 16.12
N ARG A 160 1.24 -13.46 15.05
CA ARG A 160 1.66 -12.30 14.30
C ARG A 160 1.95 -12.62 12.85
N ILE A 161 1.71 -11.63 12.01
CA ILE A 161 2.29 -11.58 10.66
C ILE A 161 3.46 -10.61 10.74
N ILE A 162 4.64 -11.06 10.37
CA ILE A 162 5.83 -10.22 10.21
C ILE A 162 6.09 -10.05 8.72
N VAL A 163 6.37 -8.82 8.31
CA VAL A 163 6.74 -8.48 6.94
C VAL A 163 8.07 -7.75 6.97
N ARG A 164 8.97 -8.13 6.07
CA ARG A 164 10.23 -7.43 5.83
C ARG A 164 10.32 -7.04 4.36
N CYS A 165 10.78 -5.83 4.10
CA CYS A 165 10.87 -5.33 2.73
C CYS A 165 12.03 -4.35 2.54
N GLN A 166 12.66 -4.44 1.38
CA GLN A 166 13.55 -3.44 0.84
C GLN A 166 12.74 -2.28 0.27
N THR A 167 13.23 -1.08 0.51
CA THR A 167 12.64 0.14 -0.03
C THR A 167 13.03 0.24 -1.52
N PRO A 168 12.08 0.19 -2.47
CA PRO A 168 12.38 0.31 -3.89
C PRO A 168 12.75 1.76 -4.23
N GLY A 169 13.65 1.98 -5.19
CA GLY A 169 14.09 3.35 -5.53
C GLY A 169 15.56 3.41 -5.88
N LEU A 170 15.95 4.48 -6.58
CA LEU A 170 17.37 4.79 -6.77
C LEU A 170 18.02 5.11 -5.43
N THR A 171 19.32 4.89 -5.31
CA THR A 171 20.11 5.23 -4.12
C THR A 171 19.88 6.66 -3.65
N ASP A 172 19.78 7.62 -4.57
CA ASP A 172 19.58 9.04 -4.27
C ASP A 172 18.15 9.36 -3.79
N ASP A 173 17.19 8.48 -4.05
CA ASP A 173 15.81 8.60 -3.54
C ASP A 173 15.67 8.01 -2.13
N GLN A 174 16.61 7.15 -1.72
CA GLN A 174 16.53 6.44 -0.44
C GLN A 174 16.72 7.41 0.73
N SER A 175 15.91 7.23 1.76
CA SER A 175 15.98 8.02 2.99
C SER A 175 15.25 7.27 4.10
N ALA A 176 15.54 7.62 5.36
CA ALA A 176 14.78 7.12 6.50
C ALA A 176 13.27 7.36 6.30
N TYR A 177 12.88 8.55 5.83
CA TYR A 177 11.49 8.86 5.49
C TYR A 177 10.88 7.92 4.44
N ARG A 178 11.63 7.56 3.39
CA ARG A 178 11.18 6.61 2.37
C ARG A 178 11.00 5.20 2.96
N SER A 179 11.90 4.79 3.84
CA SER A 179 11.81 3.52 4.58
C SER A 179 10.57 3.47 5.49
N GLU A 180 10.26 4.55 6.21
CA GLU A 180 9.03 4.60 7.02
C GLU A 180 7.77 4.47 6.15
N LEU A 181 7.72 5.19 5.03
CA LEU A 181 6.59 5.15 4.11
C LEU A 181 6.36 3.75 3.53
N ILE A 182 7.43 3.03 3.14
CA ILE A 182 7.25 1.69 2.59
C ILE A 182 6.72 0.71 3.65
N GLY A 183 7.11 0.87 4.91
CA GLY A 183 6.58 0.09 6.02
C GLY A 183 5.08 0.36 6.26
N LEU A 184 4.65 1.62 6.22
CA LEU A 184 3.23 1.97 6.31
C LEU A 184 2.41 1.38 5.15
N LEU A 185 2.89 1.52 3.90
CA LEU A 185 2.27 0.88 2.73
C LEU A 185 2.22 -0.65 2.90
N ALA A 186 3.30 -1.23 3.42
CA ALA A 186 3.43 -2.65 3.67
C ALA A 186 2.34 -3.13 4.65
N GLY A 187 2.12 -2.44 5.76
CA GLY A 187 1.06 -2.76 6.72
C GLY A 187 -0.34 -2.65 6.14
N ILE A 188 -0.62 -1.56 5.40
CA ILE A 188 -1.94 -1.29 4.82
C ILE A 188 -2.40 -2.43 3.91
N MET A 189 -1.59 -2.79 2.90
CA MET A 189 -2.06 -3.82 1.96
C MET A 189 -2.08 -5.23 2.58
N VAL A 190 -1.32 -5.51 3.64
CA VAL A 190 -1.39 -6.82 4.33
C VAL A 190 -2.69 -6.95 5.10
N VAL A 191 -3.13 -5.88 5.75
CA VAL A 191 -4.46 -5.83 6.40
C VAL A 191 -5.56 -6.00 5.36
N ASP A 192 -5.48 -5.32 4.22
CA ASP A 192 -6.48 -5.48 3.15
C ASP A 192 -6.49 -6.90 2.59
N TRP A 193 -5.32 -7.53 2.38
CA TRP A 193 -5.27 -8.92 1.98
C TRP A 193 -5.83 -9.87 3.03
N LEU A 194 -5.58 -9.61 4.32
CA LEU A 194 -6.17 -10.37 5.42
C LEU A 194 -7.70 -10.26 5.39
N LEU A 195 -8.25 -9.07 5.14
CA LEU A 195 -9.68 -8.87 4.94
C LEU A 195 -10.20 -9.61 3.72
N ASP A 196 -9.50 -9.55 2.58
CA ASP A 196 -9.96 -10.15 1.32
C ASP A 196 -10.04 -11.67 1.40
N GLN A 197 -9.14 -12.27 2.16
CA GLN A 197 -9.09 -13.71 2.34
C GLN A 197 -10.07 -14.19 3.43
N TRP A 198 -10.16 -13.52 4.59
CA TRP A 198 -10.96 -14.02 5.73
C TRP A 198 -12.32 -13.37 5.89
N ALA A 199 -12.55 -12.19 5.30
CA ALA A 199 -13.78 -11.44 5.48
C ALA A 199 -14.21 -10.71 4.18
N PRO A 200 -14.33 -11.41 3.04
CA PRO A 200 -14.63 -10.79 1.74
C PRO A 200 -16.01 -10.11 1.70
N THR A 201 -16.95 -10.56 2.52
CA THR A 201 -18.34 -10.06 2.56
C THR A 201 -18.61 -9.11 3.72
N LEU A 202 -17.57 -8.69 4.46
CA LEU A 202 -17.72 -7.80 5.62
C LEU A 202 -18.28 -6.45 5.20
N GLN A 203 -19.39 -6.05 5.83
CA GLN A 203 -20.13 -4.85 5.46
C GLN A 203 -19.61 -3.57 6.15
N SER A 204 -19.04 -3.70 7.34
CA SER A 204 -18.55 -2.57 8.14
C SER A 204 -17.03 -2.62 8.27
N PRO A 205 -16.33 -1.48 8.06
CA PRO A 205 -14.88 -1.47 8.12
C PRO A 205 -14.39 -1.70 9.56
N PRO A 206 -13.54 -2.72 9.80
CA PRO A 206 -12.96 -2.92 11.12
C PRO A 206 -11.93 -1.82 11.40
N ARG A 207 -11.78 -1.47 12.68
CA ARG A 207 -10.81 -0.47 13.13
C ARG A 207 -9.46 -1.13 13.37
N VAL A 208 -8.44 -0.59 12.73
CA VAL A 208 -7.06 -1.04 12.84
C VAL A 208 -6.19 0.10 13.34
N ARG A 209 -5.47 -0.13 14.44
CA ARG A 209 -4.50 0.82 14.96
C ARG A 209 -3.16 0.59 14.30
N ILE A 210 -2.55 1.65 13.80
CA ILE A 210 -1.23 1.59 13.17
C ILE A 210 -0.26 2.54 13.87
N ALA A 211 0.93 2.03 14.18
CA ALA A 211 1.97 2.81 14.83
C ALA A 211 3.28 2.80 14.04
N CYS A 212 3.97 3.92 14.07
CA CYS A 212 5.26 4.18 13.43
C CYS A 212 5.94 5.34 14.17
N ASP A 213 7.26 5.33 14.26
CA ASP A 213 8.04 6.39 14.93
C ASP A 213 8.42 7.54 13.99
N GLY A 214 8.33 7.32 12.68
CA GLY A 214 8.37 8.33 11.64
C GLY A 214 7.17 9.28 11.68
N PHE A 215 7.17 10.29 12.55
CA PHE A 215 6.07 11.26 12.68
C PHE A 215 5.72 11.94 11.34
N SER A 216 6.72 12.34 10.56
CA SER A 216 6.51 12.92 9.22
C SER A 216 5.87 11.93 8.25
N ALA A 217 6.18 10.62 8.35
CA ALA A 217 5.57 9.59 7.51
C ALA A 217 4.09 9.38 7.88
N LEU A 218 3.78 9.33 9.18
CA LEU A 218 2.39 9.29 9.66
C LEU A 218 1.60 10.51 9.21
N LEU A 219 2.15 11.73 9.34
CA LEU A 219 1.46 12.95 8.96
C LEU A 219 1.16 13.03 7.45
N ASN A 220 2.10 12.59 6.60
CA ASN A 220 1.89 12.57 5.15
C ASN A 220 1.00 11.40 4.69
N THR A 221 0.86 10.35 5.52
CA THR A 221 0.02 9.19 5.22
C THR A 221 -1.43 9.40 5.67
N PHE A 222 -1.63 9.87 6.90
CA PHE A 222 -2.95 9.92 7.54
C PHE A 222 -3.44 11.34 7.83
N GLY A 223 -2.64 12.38 7.58
CA GLY A 223 -3.06 13.77 7.72
C GLY A 223 -3.84 14.29 6.52
N ASP A 224 -4.43 15.47 6.66
CA ASP A 224 -5.30 16.09 5.64
C ASP A 224 -4.53 16.83 4.52
N ASN A 225 -3.22 16.60 4.41
CA ASN A 225 -2.35 17.36 3.50
C ASN A 225 -2.57 16.94 2.05
N ARG A 226 -2.69 17.90 1.14
CA ARG A 226 -2.72 17.58 -0.30
C ARG A 226 -1.37 17.04 -0.76
N VAL A 227 -1.39 15.88 -1.41
CA VAL A 227 -0.24 15.30 -2.09
C VAL A 227 0.14 16.19 -3.27
N THR A 228 1.40 16.67 -3.32
CA THR A 228 1.90 17.48 -4.44
C THR A 228 2.97 16.73 -5.23
N PRO A 229 2.99 16.78 -6.57
CA PRO A 229 3.96 16.04 -7.39
C PRO A 229 5.44 16.31 -7.06
N GLN A 230 5.75 17.50 -6.55
CA GLN A 230 7.11 17.94 -6.23
C GLN A 230 7.58 17.49 -4.82
N GLN A 231 6.68 17.02 -3.97
CA GLN A 231 7.05 16.61 -2.62
C GLN A 231 7.99 15.40 -2.63
N ALA A 232 8.76 15.25 -1.56
CA ALA A 232 9.63 14.09 -1.40
C ALA A 232 8.80 12.79 -1.41
N GLN A 233 9.28 11.78 -2.14
CA GLN A 233 8.66 10.45 -2.18
C GLN A 233 7.19 10.47 -2.63
N PHE A 234 6.85 11.37 -3.56
CA PHE A 234 5.50 11.49 -4.13
C PHE A 234 4.95 10.15 -4.64
N ASP A 235 5.77 9.33 -5.29
CA ASP A 235 5.39 8.01 -5.79
C ASP A 235 4.83 7.12 -4.66
N LEU A 236 5.49 7.09 -3.50
CA LEU A 236 5.04 6.34 -2.33
C LEU A 236 3.86 6.98 -1.62
N VAL A 237 3.91 8.29 -1.37
CA VAL A 237 2.82 8.98 -0.66
C VAL A 237 1.52 8.85 -1.45
N SER A 238 1.55 9.07 -2.77
CA SER A 238 0.37 8.91 -3.63
C SER A 238 -0.13 7.46 -3.66
N SER A 239 0.79 6.48 -3.70
CA SER A 239 0.43 5.05 -3.65
C SER A 239 -0.21 4.64 -2.32
N ILE A 240 0.25 5.22 -1.21
CA ILE A 240 -0.34 5.00 0.12
C ILE A 240 -1.73 5.63 0.21
N TRP A 241 -1.90 6.83 -0.31
CA TRP A 241 -3.21 7.49 -0.35
C TRP A 241 -4.23 6.69 -1.13
N GLU A 242 -3.85 6.15 -2.29
CA GLU A 242 -4.72 5.28 -3.07
C GLU A 242 -4.98 3.95 -2.34
N ALA A 243 -3.98 3.39 -1.64
CA ALA A 243 -4.18 2.20 -0.81
C ALA A 243 -5.19 2.46 0.32
N LEU A 244 -5.10 3.60 1.01
CA LEU A 244 -6.04 4.00 2.05
C LEU A 244 -7.44 4.27 1.50
N ALA A 245 -7.55 4.94 0.35
CA ALA A 245 -8.84 5.21 -0.30
C ALA A 245 -9.57 3.92 -0.69
N ARG A 246 -8.83 2.87 -1.01
CA ARG A 246 -9.36 1.55 -1.36
C ARG A 246 -9.46 0.58 -0.18
N SER A 247 -8.85 0.92 0.95
CA SER A 247 -8.78 0.02 2.10
C SER A 247 -10.16 -0.22 2.67
N ARG A 248 -10.42 -1.46 3.06
CA ARG A 248 -11.67 -1.85 3.72
C ARG A 248 -11.61 -1.70 5.24
N ALA A 249 -10.47 -1.29 5.78
CA ALA A 249 -10.28 -0.99 7.20
C ALA A 249 -10.41 0.51 7.48
N SER A 250 -10.82 0.84 8.71
CA SER A 250 -10.70 2.19 9.25
C SER A 250 -9.41 2.30 10.06
N TRP A 251 -8.58 3.29 9.74
CA TRP A 251 -7.23 3.41 10.29
C TRP A 251 -7.16 4.43 11.43
N GLU A 252 -6.54 4.03 12.55
CA GLU A 252 -6.23 4.86 13.71
C GLU A 252 -4.70 4.99 13.86
N PRO A 253 -4.09 6.06 13.31
CA PRO A 253 -2.65 6.25 13.43
C PRO A 253 -2.24 6.66 14.84
N SER A 254 -1.08 6.17 15.29
CA SER A 254 -0.45 6.56 16.55
C SER A 254 1.04 6.73 16.34
N HIS A 255 1.58 7.87 16.76
CA HIS A 255 3.02 8.02 16.85
C HIS A 255 3.56 7.26 18.06
N VAL A 256 4.72 6.63 17.91
CA VAL A 256 5.47 5.98 18.99
C VAL A 256 6.89 6.54 18.99
N TYR A 257 7.51 6.69 20.15
CA TYR A 257 8.89 7.18 20.20
C TYR A 257 9.87 6.06 19.87
N GLY A 258 10.77 6.31 18.93
CA GLY A 258 11.87 5.43 18.58
C GLY A 258 12.94 5.38 19.67
N GLN A 259 13.74 4.31 19.66
CA GLN A 259 14.97 4.13 20.44
C GLN A 259 14.85 4.33 21.97
N LEU A 260 13.66 4.14 22.54
CA LEU A 260 13.43 4.29 23.99
C LEU A 260 14.19 3.25 24.83
N ASP A 261 14.56 2.12 24.24
CA ASP A 261 15.34 1.05 24.85
C ASP A 261 16.81 1.44 25.12
N THR A 262 17.31 2.52 24.52
CA THR A 262 18.64 3.07 24.81
C THR A 262 18.72 3.72 26.19
N ALA A 263 17.60 4.25 26.70
CA ALA A 263 17.52 4.98 27.95
C ALA A 263 16.64 4.29 29.01
N THR A 264 15.73 3.42 28.60
CA THR A 264 14.76 2.74 29.47
C THR A 264 14.84 1.23 29.28
N SER A 265 14.86 0.48 30.38
CA SER A 265 14.82 -0.99 30.31
C SER A 265 13.61 -1.47 29.51
N PHE A 266 13.82 -2.44 28.62
CA PHE A 266 12.76 -3.05 27.81
C PHE A 266 11.53 -3.44 28.64
N LEU A 267 11.72 -3.95 29.86
CA LEU A 267 10.61 -4.37 30.73
C LEU A 267 9.68 -3.21 31.11
N CYS A 268 10.22 -2.00 31.25
CA CYS A 268 9.51 -0.79 31.61
C CYS A 268 8.86 -0.08 30.42
N LEU A 269 9.15 -0.51 29.19
CA LEU A 269 8.54 0.06 27.99
C LEU A 269 7.05 -0.26 27.91
N SER A 270 6.29 0.69 27.34
CA SER A 270 4.89 0.48 26.97
C SER A 270 4.75 -0.67 25.97
N TRP A 271 3.54 -1.22 25.83
CA TRP A 271 3.28 -2.28 24.84
C TRP A 271 3.68 -1.84 23.42
N TRP A 272 3.30 -0.62 23.03
CA TRP A 272 3.65 -0.06 21.73
C TRP A 272 5.16 0.11 21.54
N SER A 273 5.84 0.65 22.56
CA SER A 273 7.29 0.88 22.51
C SER A 273 8.08 -0.43 22.40
N LYS A 274 7.67 -1.49 23.11
CA LYS A 274 8.28 -2.83 22.96
C LYS A 274 8.16 -3.36 21.54
N ARG A 275 6.98 -3.20 20.95
CA ARG A 275 6.71 -3.61 19.57
C ARG A 275 7.48 -2.77 18.55
N ASN A 276 7.70 -1.48 18.83
CA ASN A 276 8.56 -0.64 17.99
C ASN A 276 10.01 -1.12 18.00
N VAL A 277 10.56 -1.41 19.18
CA VAL A 277 11.93 -1.96 19.33
C VAL A 277 12.09 -3.26 18.54
N GLU A 278 11.08 -4.13 18.54
CA GLU A 278 11.10 -5.37 17.76
C GLU A 278 11.15 -5.11 16.25
N VAL A 279 10.32 -4.20 15.72
CA VAL A 279 10.33 -3.91 14.27
C VAL A 279 11.57 -3.15 13.82
N ASP A 280 12.09 -2.22 14.61
CA ASP A 280 13.37 -1.55 14.32
C ASP A 280 14.49 -2.57 14.19
N ALA A 281 14.60 -3.47 15.18
CA ALA A 281 15.59 -4.55 15.16
C ALA A 281 15.45 -5.45 13.92
N TRP A 282 14.21 -5.78 13.51
CA TRP A 282 13.98 -6.56 12.29
C TRP A 282 14.30 -5.80 11.01
N ALA A 283 13.99 -4.50 10.93
CA ALA A 283 14.33 -3.67 9.78
C ALA A 283 15.86 -3.56 9.61
N VAL A 284 16.58 -3.36 10.71
CA VAL A 284 18.05 -3.33 10.77
C VAL A 284 18.64 -4.69 10.40
N ALA A 285 18.14 -5.78 10.97
CA ALA A 285 18.59 -7.14 10.66
C ALA A 285 18.38 -7.48 9.18
N TYR A 286 17.23 -7.11 8.61
CA TYR A 286 16.94 -7.32 7.20
C TYR A 286 17.90 -6.55 6.30
N ARG A 287 18.22 -5.30 6.67
CA ARG A 287 19.22 -4.49 5.96
C ARG A 287 20.59 -5.19 5.94
N HIS A 288 21.04 -5.71 7.08
CA HIS A 288 22.29 -6.45 7.17
C HIS A 288 22.28 -7.74 6.34
N GLN A 289 21.15 -8.44 6.26
CA GLN A 289 20.99 -9.61 5.39
C GLN A 289 21.10 -9.23 3.90
N LEU A 290 20.49 -8.12 3.49
CA LEU A 290 20.60 -7.60 2.12
C LEU A 290 22.04 -7.16 1.78
N GLU A 291 22.72 -6.50 2.73
CA GLU A 291 24.14 -6.14 2.61
C GLU A 291 25.01 -7.39 2.42
N ALA A 292 24.84 -8.41 3.27
CA ALA A 292 25.59 -9.66 3.20
C ALA A 292 25.33 -10.44 1.90
N SER A 293 24.09 -10.39 1.38
CA SER A 293 23.70 -11.04 0.13
C SER A 293 23.93 -10.17 -1.12
N HIS A 294 24.54 -8.99 -0.98
CA HIS A 294 24.80 -8.03 -2.06
C HIS A 294 23.54 -7.59 -2.84
N ARG A 295 22.37 -7.62 -2.19
CA ARG A 295 21.08 -7.17 -2.73
C ARG A 295 20.82 -5.70 -2.39
N LEU A 296 21.69 -4.82 -2.90
CA LEU A 296 21.78 -3.44 -2.40
C LEU A 296 20.74 -2.46 -2.97
N ILE A 297 20.10 -2.78 -4.10
CA ILE A 297 19.12 -1.89 -4.73
C ILE A 297 17.93 -2.71 -5.21
N ALA A 298 16.74 -2.39 -4.71
CA ALA A 298 15.49 -2.91 -5.25
C ALA A 298 15.06 -2.07 -6.46
N PRO A 299 14.61 -2.69 -7.57
CA PRO A 299 14.08 -1.96 -8.72
C PRO A 299 12.89 -1.10 -8.27
N ASN A 300 12.81 0.13 -8.80
CA ASN A 300 11.69 1.03 -8.54
C ASN A 300 10.51 0.72 -9.48
N ALA A 301 9.92 -0.47 -9.33
CA ALA A 301 8.71 -0.82 -10.07
C ALA A 301 7.55 0.11 -9.66
N ARG A 302 6.56 0.22 -10.55
CA ARG A 302 5.31 0.91 -10.21
C ARG A 302 4.58 0.17 -9.09
N PHE A 303 4.08 0.87 -8.07
CA PHE A 303 3.29 0.22 -7.02
C PHE A 303 1.93 -0.22 -7.57
N PHE A 304 1.32 -1.28 -7.00
CA PHE A 304 -0.01 -1.73 -7.44
C PHE A 304 -1.11 -0.67 -7.26
N THR A 305 -0.93 0.22 -6.31
CA THR A 305 -1.85 1.30 -5.98
C THR A 305 -1.40 2.64 -6.56
N GLU A 306 -0.33 2.70 -7.33
CA GLU A 306 0.09 3.97 -7.94
C GLU A 306 -0.82 4.29 -9.11
N LEU A 307 -1.54 5.42 -9.11
CA LEU A 307 -2.46 5.81 -10.20
C LEU A 307 -1.71 6.20 -11.48
N ALA A 308 -0.60 6.91 -11.32
CA ALA A 308 0.28 7.34 -12.39
C ALA A 308 1.73 7.36 -11.89
N ALA A 309 2.65 6.96 -12.75
CA ALA A 309 4.08 6.95 -12.47
C ALA A 309 4.82 7.84 -13.47
N LEU A 310 5.79 8.62 -12.98
CA LEU A 310 6.66 9.45 -13.80
C LEU A 310 7.92 8.68 -14.16
N TYR A 311 8.23 8.61 -15.45
CA TYR A 311 9.47 8.02 -15.95
C TYR A 311 10.29 9.06 -16.71
N ILE A 312 11.59 9.11 -16.42
CA ILE A 312 12.58 9.85 -17.20
C ILE A 312 13.53 8.82 -17.79
N GLY A 313 13.44 8.60 -19.10
CA GLY A 313 14.00 7.38 -19.71
C GLY A 313 13.31 6.13 -19.14
N ASP A 314 14.10 5.13 -18.76
CA ASP A 314 13.60 3.87 -18.17
C ASP A 314 13.57 3.91 -16.62
N VAL A 315 13.80 5.08 -16.03
CA VAL A 315 13.93 5.24 -14.59
C VAL A 315 12.68 5.90 -14.02
N LYS A 316 11.96 5.16 -13.17
CA LYS A 316 10.84 5.68 -12.40
C LYS A 316 11.34 6.71 -11.38
N GLN A 317 10.73 7.89 -11.40
CA GLN A 317 11.06 8.98 -10.49
C GLN A 317 10.26 8.90 -9.20
N SER A 318 10.89 9.20 -8.07
CA SER A 318 10.22 9.30 -6.77
C SER A 318 9.35 10.57 -6.63
N ARG A 319 9.63 11.60 -7.44
CA ARG A 319 8.94 12.90 -7.46
C ARG A 319 9.12 13.61 -8.79
N LEU A 320 8.30 14.63 -9.02
CA LEU A 320 8.50 15.57 -10.11
C LEU A 320 9.59 16.58 -9.73
N ASN A 321 10.74 16.50 -10.41
CA ASN A 321 11.77 17.53 -10.34
C ASN A 321 11.75 18.38 -11.62
N PRO A 322 11.25 19.63 -11.57
CA PRO A 322 11.14 20.49 -12.75
C PRO A 322 12.47 20.72 -13.46
N GLU A 323 13.58 20.81 -12.73
CA GLU A 323 14.90 21.04 -13.32
C GLU A 323 15.39 19.84 -14.11
N GLN A 324 15.20 18.62 -13.59
CA GLN A 324 15.51 17.39 -14.34
C GLN A 324 14.65 17.26 -15.60
N VAL A 325 13.38 17.67 -15.55
CA VAL A 325 12.49 17.70 -16.72
C VAL A 325 13.00 18.71 -17.76
N LYS A 326 13.37 19.92 -17.34
CA LYS A 326 13.90 20.98 -18.21
C LYS A 326 15.22 20.57 -18.87
N GLU A 327 16.17 20.04 -18.10
CA GLU A 327 17.48 19.60 -18.58
C GLU A 327 17.34 18.53 -19.66
N ARG A 328 16.47 17.53 -19.44
CA ARG A 328 16.19 16.46 -20.40
C ARG A 328 15.50 16.99 -21.65
N ALA A 329 14.55 17.91 -21.50
CA ALA A 329 13.89 18.56 -22.63
C ALA A 329 14.89 19.36 -23.49
N ALA A 330 15.82 20.10 -22.86
CA ALA A 330 16.87 20.84 -23.55
C ALA A 330 17.84 19.92 -24.30
N CYS A 331 18.31 18.84 -23.64
CA CYS A 331 19.16 17.82 -24.27
C CYS A 331 18.48 17.15 -25.46
N SER A 332 17.17 16.84 -25.38
CA SER A 332 16.42 16.26 -26.49
C SER A 332 16.34 17.22 -27.69
N THR A 333 16.18 18.52 -27.44
CA THR A 333 16.12 19.55 -28.48
C THR A 333 17.47 19.70 -29.19
N GLN A 334 18.57 19.69 -28.43
CA GLN A 334 19.92 19.73 -29.00
C GLN A 334 20.27 18.47 -29.80
N ALA A 335 19.85 17.29 -29.34
CA ALA A 335 20.04 16.05 -30.08
C ALA A 335 19.23 16.01 -31.39
N MET A 336 17.99 16.51 -31.38
CA MET A 336 17.17 16.64 -32.59
C MET A 336 17.76 17.67 -33.56
N ALA A 337 18.31 18.78 -33.07
CA ALA A 337 18.99 19.77 -33.90
C ALA A 337 20.24 19.17 -34.58
N ARG A 338 21.08 18.44 -33.84
CA ARG A 338 22.27 17.77 -34.40
C ARG A 338 21.90 16.69 -35.43
N ALA A 339 20.85 15.91 -35.17
CA ALA A 339 20.37 14.92 -36.13
C ALA A 339 19.82 15.57 -37.43
N ALA A 340 19.22 16.76 -37.33
CA ALA A 340 18.80 17.54 -38.49
C ALA A 340 20.00 18.12 -39.26
N ASP A 341 21.04 18.55 -38.55
CA ASP A 341 22.30 19.02 -39.16
C ASP A 341 23.05 17.88 -39.86
N ASP A 342 23.09 16.68 -39.29
CA ASP A 342 23.68 15.49 -39.93
C ASP A 342 22.86 15.03 -41.15
N TYR A 343 21.54 15.17 -41.11
CA TYR A 343 20.66 14.84 -42.24
C TYR A 343 20.78 15.85 -43.40
N THR A 344 21.04 17.12 -43.09
CA THR A 344 21.25 18.17 -44.08
C THR A 344 22.69 18.23 -44.61
N GLY A 345 23.67 17.80 -43.81
CA GLY A 345 25.08 17.70 -44.19
C GLY A 345 25.43 16.53 -45.13
N GLY A 346 24.58 15.50 -45.19
CA GLY A 346 24.81 14.28 -45.99
C GLY A 346 24.42 14.35 -47.48
N ARG A 347 23.90 15.47 -47.98
CA ARG A 347 23.58 15.66 -49.42
C ARG A 347 24.15 16.97 -49.97
N ALA A 348 25.45 17.16 -49.81
CA ALA A 348 26.20 18.07 -50.68
C ALA A 348 26.66 17.31 -51.93
N GLY A 349 25.75 17.09 -52.87
CA GLY A 349 26.08 16.47 -54.15
C GLY A 349 24.93 15.69 -54.76
N ASP A 350 23.88 16.39 -55.19
CA ASP A 350 23.30 16.16 -56.52
C ASP A 350 22.25 17.24 -56.83
N ARG A 351 22.51 17.97 -57.91
CA ARG A 351 21.57 18.91 -58.53
C ARG A 351 20.38 18.11 -59.07
N LEU A 352 19.18 18.35 -58.57
CA LEU A 352 17.96 18.12 -59.34
C LEU A 352 16.96 19.26 -59.11
N ASP A 353 16.84 20.01 -60.20
CA ASP A 353 15.72 20.76 -60.77
C ASP A 353 14.48 21.06 -59.91
N GLN A 354 14.12 22.34 -59.91
CA GLN A 354 12.88 22.88 -59.38
C GLN A 354 11.77 22.73 -60.43
N SER A 355 10.93 21.71 -60.33
CA SER A 355 9.56 21.81 -60.86
C SER A 355 8.60 20.82 -60.18
N GLY A 356 7.52 21.39 -59.63
CA GLY A 356 6.21 20.81 -59.38
C GLY A 356 6.10 19.37 -58.86
N LEU A 357 5.64 19.23 -57.62
CA LEU A 357 4.55 18.33 -57.25
C LEU A 357 4.05 18.64 -55.83
N ARG A 358 2.82 19.16 -55.76
CA ARG A 358 2.00 19.09 -54.56
C ARG A 358 1.66 17.62 -54.35
N HIS A 359 2.19 17.01 -53.30
CA HIS A 359 1.64 15.78 -52.75
C HIS A 359 1.37 15.95 -51.26
N GLU A 360 0.09 15.78 -50.92
CA GLU A 360 -0.41 15.62 -49.57
C GLU A 360 0.34 14.49 -48.86
N LEU A 361 0.77 14.75 -47.62
CA LEU A 361 1.38 13.73 -46.77
C LEU A 361 0.28 12.73 -46.34
N PRO A 362 0.47 11.41 -46.54
CA PRO A 362 -0.47 10.43 -46.04
C PRO A 362 -0.37 10.35 -44.51
N SER A 363 -1.52 10.45 -43.87
CA SER A 363 -1.75 9.99 -42.51
C SER A 363 -1.43 8.49 -42.40
N GLY A 364 -0.37 8.12 -41.67
CA GLY A 364 -0.22 6.74 -41.20
C GLY A 364 1.22 6.22 -41.13
N ARG A 365 1.60 5.83 -39.90
CA ARG A 365 2.75 4.98 -39.51
C ARG A 365 4.14 5.55 -39.79
N CYS A 366 4.71 6.16 -38.75
CA CYS A 366 6.15 6.35 -38.63
C CYS A 366 6.83 4.99 -38.34
N PRO A 367 8.03 4.70 -38.88
CA PRO A 367 8.71 3.43 -38.67
C PRO A 367 9.07 3.25 -37.19
N MET A 368 9.03 2.02 -36.69
CA MET A 368 9.67 1.64 -35.42
C MET A 368 11.15 2.01 -35.49
N LEU A 369 11.51 3.15 -34.89
CA LEU A 369 12.89 3.50 -34.60
C LEU A 369 13.34 2.69 -33.39
N ASP A 370 14.49 2.06 -33.53
CA ASP A 370 15.20 1.25 -32.54
C ASP A 370 15.18 1.90 -31.14
N HIS A 371 14.82 1.10 -30.11
CA HIS A 371 14.67 1.51 -28.71
C HIS A 371 15.92 2.24 -28.15
N LYS A 372 17.10 2.04 -28.75
CA LYS A 372 18.34 2.69 -28.32
C LYS A 372 18.41 4.20 -28.65
N ALA A 373 17.63 4.70 -29.60
CA ALA A 373 17.67 6.13 -30.00
C ALA A 373 16.79 7.07 -29.14
N CYS A 374 16.00 6.55 -28.19
CA CYS A 374 14.96 7.30 -27.48
C CYS A 374 15.30 7.66 -26.01
N ARG A 375 16.57 7.92 -25.66
CA ARG A 375 17.00 8.20 -24.26
C ARG A 375 16.59 9.57 -23.67
N GLY A 376 15.84 10.39 -24.41
CA GLY A 376 15.52 11.79 -24.06
C GLY A 376 14.06 12.12 -23.77
N TYR A 377 13.14 11.15 -23.68
CA TYR A 377 11.71 11.42 -23.52
C TYR A 377 11.22 11.27 -22.07
N VAL A 378 10.27 12.13 -21.67
CA VAL A 378 9.48 11.99 -20.45
C VAL A 378 8.20 11.24 -20.79
N TRP A 379 7.86 10.22 -20.02
CA TRP A 379 6.67 9.40 -20.25
C TRP A 379 5.77 9.44 -19.00
N CYS A 380 4.47 9.62 -19.22
CA CYS A 380 3.44 9.38 -18.21
C CYS A 380 2.60 8.19 -18.67
N ARG A 381 2.46 7.17 -17.83
CA ARG A 381 1.63 6.00 -18.11
C ARG A 381 0.34 6.06 -17.30
N GLU A 382 -0.76 6.41 -17.96
CA GLU A 382 -2.11 6.43 -17.40
C GLU A 382 -2.80 5.06 -17.58
N VAL A 383 -3.68 4.66 -16.65
CA VAL A 383 -4.36 3.36 -16.68
C VAL A 383 -5.76 3.52 -17.24
N GLN A 384 -5.93 3.30 -18.55
CA GLN A 384 -7.13 2.65 -19.07
C GLN A 384 -6.80 1.72 -20.26
N SER A 385 -7.01 0.42 -20.02
CA SER A 385 -6.98 -0.72 -20.97
C SER A 385 -5.60 -1.23 -21.46
N PRO A 386 -5.51 -2.51 -21.91
CA PRO A 386 -4.25 -3.23 -22.12
C PRO A 386 -3.38 -2.76 -23.28
N VAL A 387 -3.75 -1.70 -24.00
CA VAL A 387 -3.04 -1.26 -25.21
C VAL A 387 -3.03 0.27 -25.28
N GLY A 388 -1.94 0.91 -24.85
CA GLY A 388 -1.71 2.32 -25.14
C GLY A 388 -0.71 3.02 -24.22
N PHE A 389 0.47 3.34 -24.73
CA PHE A 389 1.32 4.40 -24.18
C PHE A 389 0.77 5.74 -24.68
N ARG A 390 0.43 6.67 -23.78
CA ARG A 390 0.28 8.08 -24.17
C ARG A 390 1.63 8.76 -24.09
N ARG A 391 2.24 9.01 -25.25
CA ARG A 391 3.45 9.82 -25.36
C ARG A 391 3.03 11.28 -25.20
N LEU A 392 3.17 11.83 -23.98
CA LEU A 392 3.13 13.28 -23.81
C LEU A 392 4.47 13.82 -24.29
N SER A 393 4.47 14.79 -25.22
CA SER A 393 5.69 15.50 -25.55
C SER A 393 6.10 16.35 -24.33
N CYS A 394 7.40 16.52 -24.07
CA CYS A 394 7.90 17.37 -22.96
C CYS A 394 7.21 18.75 -22.93
N MET A 395 6.85 19.29 -24.11
CA MET A 395 6.16 20.58 -24.26
C MET A 395 4.72 20.57 -23.72
N SER A 396 4.03 19.43 -23.76
CA SER A 396 2.67 19.29 -23.21
C SER A 396 2.66 19.15 -21.69
N LEU A 397 3.67 18.49 -21.10
CA LEU A 397 3.81 18.35 -19.64
C LEU A 397 4.19 19.69 -18.99
N LEU A 398 5.09 20.46 -19.64
CA LEU A 398 5.50 21.80 -19.19
C LEU A 398 4.39 22.86 -19.27
N ARG A 399 3.30 22.62 -20.00
CA ARG A 399 2.13 23.52 -20.05
C ARG A 399 1.05 23.17 -19.02
N GLN A 400 1.12 21.98 -18.42
CA GLN A 400 0.18 21.53 -17.39
C GLN A 400 0.72 21.71 -15.96
N VAL A 401 2.04 21.80 -15.79
CA VAL A 401 2.72 22.33 -14.59
C VAL A 401 2.69 23.85 -14.63
#